data_AF-A0A9N9FYT9-F1
#
_entry.id   AF-A0A9N9FYT9-F1
#
_cell.length_a   1.000
_cell.length_b   1.000
_cell.length_c   1.000
_cell.angle_alpha   90.00
_cell.angle_beta   90.00
_cell.angle_gamma   90.00
#
_symmetry.space_group_name_H-M   'P 1'
#
loop_
_entity.id
_entity.type
_entity.pdbx_description
1 polymer ?
#
loop_
_entity_poly.entity_id
_entity_poly.type
_entity_poly.pdbx_seq_one_letter_code
_entity_poly.pdbx_strand_id
1 'polypeptide(L)'
;EYVNAVKHLISISEVRVYMEMRVLVVLMDYSDQLHVCRGITHRIKSEDSSRIPEQILHIIPMIGPLHVSLNSRETFEHSKDPEVRYLINLLDNIVLLVLDFYPIIFHSGNWQAYIEAMFCVWAIFYQYQQKHYNKLLLTFLSDVFFWISTNHSISQALVGSLHVFNDYFVENFHSSLRQQIQESNTADQIIIEL
;
A
#
# COMPACT_ATOMS: atom_id res chain seq x y z
N GLU A 1 -1.87 -6.55 25.81
CA GLU A 1 -3.15 -5.99 25.33
C GLU A 1 -2.93 -4.63 24.72
N TYR A 2 -3.40 -4.45 23.49
CA TYR A 2 -3.22 -3.23 22.68
C TYR A 2 -3.80 -1.98 23.35
N VAL A 3 -4.85 -2.12 24.17
CA VAL A 3 -5.38 -1.05 25.03
C VAL A 3 -4.29 -0.43 25.92
N ASN A 4 -3.34 -1.22 26.43
CA ASN A 4 -2.22 -0.70 27.21
C ASN A 4 -1.20 0.04 26.33
N ALA A 5 -1.03 -0.38 25.08
CA ALA A 5 -0.19 0.33 24.11
C ALA A 5 -0.81 1.69 23.73
N VAL A 6 -2.13 1.77 23.54
CA VAL A 6 -2.84 3.04 23.29
C VAL A 6 -2.74 3.96 24.50
N LYS A 7 -2.91 3.44 25.73
CA LYS A 7 -2.70 4.23 26.96
C LYS A 7 -1.27 4.76 27.06
N HIS A 8 -0.29 3.93 26.75
CA HIS A 8 1.11 4.32 26.72
C HIS A 8 1.35 5.42 25.66
N LEU A 9 0.81 5.25 24.46
CA LEU A 9 0.91 6.23 23.36
C LEU A 9 0.33 7.59 23.75
N ILE A 10 -0.85 7.62 24.37
CA ILE A 10 -1.52 8.83 24.88
C ILE A 10 -0.74 9.48 26.05
N SER A 11 0.09 8.71 26.74
CA SER A 11 0.92 9.22 27.84
C SER A 11 2.18 9.95 27.36
N ILE A 12 2.59 9.76 26.10
CA ILE A 12 3.75 10.43 25.50
C ILE A 12 3.43 11.92 25.30
N SER A 13 4.30 12.80 25.80
CA SER A 13 4.12 14.26 25.78
C SER A 13 3.92 14.82 24.37
N GLU A 14 4.72 14.38 23.43
CA GLU A 14 4.73 14.82 22.04
C GLU A 14 3.44 14.44 21.33
N VAL A 15 2.95 13.22 21.59
CA VAL A 15 1.67 12.72 21.05
C VAL A 15 0.51 13.50 21.66
N ARG A 16 0.57 13.80 22.96
CA ARG A 16 -0.45 14.61 23.65
C ARG A 16 -0.54 16.01 23.06
N VAL A 17 0.58 16.71 22.91
CA VAL A 17 0.63 18.05 22.28
C VAL A 17 0.14 17.98 20.83
N TYR A 18 0.50 16.94 20.08
CA TYR A 18 -0.01 16.75 18.72
C TYR A 18 -1.53 16.60 18.69
N MET A 19 -2.10 15.79 19.61
CA MET A 19 -3.53 15.52 19.70
C MET A 19 -4.36 16.74 20.12
N GLU A 20 -3.78 17.77 20.75
CA GLU A 20 -4.51 19.00 21.09
C GLU A 20 -5.02 19.76 19.85
N MET A 21 -4.31 19.65 18.72
CA MET A 21 -4.67 20.35 17.48
C MET A 21 -5.00 19.43 16.31
N ARG A 22 -4.67 18.13 16.41
CA ARG A 22 -4.75 17.19 15.30
C ARG A 22 -5.34 15.87 15.74
N VAL A 23 -5.73 15.08 14.74
CA VAL A 23 -6.25 13.73 14.92
C VAL A 23 -5.14 12.73 14.61
N LEU A 24 -5.05 11.67 15.42
CA LEU A 24 -4.14 10.55 15.19
C LEU A 24 -4.93 9.38 14.60
N VAL A 25 -4.55 8.95 13.40
CA VAL A 25 -5.04 7.69 12.83
C VAL A 25 -4.22 6.56 13.43
N VAL A 26 -4.88 5.57 14.02
CA VAL A 26 -4.22 4.43 14.66
C VAL A 26 -4.69 3.14 13.99
N LEU A 27 -3.73 2.39 13.42
CA LEU A 27 -3.98 1.10 12.79
C LEU A 27 -4.12 0.00 13.85
N MET A 28 -5.26 -0.69 13.86
CA MET A 28 -5.58 -1.69 14.87
C MET A 28 -6.38 -2.87 14.28
N ASP A 29 -6.42 -3.98 15.02
CA ASP A 29 -7.26 -5.12 14.68
C ASP A 29 -8.74 -4.83 14.93
N TYR A 30 -9.62 -5.76 14.51
CA TYR A 30 -11.06 -5.59 14.64
C TYR A 30 -11.53 -5.47 16.10
N SER A 31 -10.94 -6.26 17.00
CA SER A 31 -11.33 -6.28 18.41
C SER A 31 -10.92 -4.96 19.09
N ASP A 32 -9.69 -4.53 18.86
CA ASP A 32 -9.13 -3.31 19.40
C ASP A 32 -9.84 -2.07 18.85
N GLN A 33 -10.19 -2.06 17.55
CA GLN A 33 -11.05 -1.02 16.99
C GLN A 33 -12.37 -0.94 17.73
N LEU A 34 -13.02 -2.09 17.97
CA LEU A 34 -14.29 -2.13 18.68
C LEU A 34 -14.14 -1.57 20.12
N HIS A 35 -13.07 -1.90 20.82
CA HIS A 35 -12.80 -1.39 22.17
C HIS A 35 -12.53 0.12 22.18
N VAL A 36 -11.75 0.63 21.22
CA VAL A 36 -11.48 2.08 21.10
C VAL A 36 -12.76 2.84 20.72
N CYS A 37 -13.54 2.37 19.74
CA CYS A 37 -14.83 2.95 19.37
C CYS A 37 -15.82 2.97 20.54
N ARG A 38 -15.85 1.89 21.35
CA ARG A 38 -16.65 1.85 22.59
C ARG A 38 -16.16 2.87 23.61
N GLY A 39 -14.85 3.01 23.77
CA GLY A 39 -14.24 4.02 24.64
C GLY A 39 -14.61 5.45 24.24
N ILE A 40 -14.51 5.76 22.93
CA ILE A 40 -14.92 7.06 22.34
C ILE A 40 -16.40 7.30 22.61
N THR A 41 -17.26 6.33 22.28
CA THR A 41 -18.71 6.45 22.49
C THR A 41 -19.05 6.68 23.96
N HIS A 42 -18.37 5.99 24.87
CA HIS A 42 -18.58 6.14 26.30
C HIS A 42 -18.10 7.51 26.81
N ARG A 43 -16.96 8.01 26.32
CA ARG A 43 -16.45 9.35 26.63
C ARG A 43 -17.39 10.45 26.14
N ILE A 44 -17.92 10.33 24.93
CA ILE A 44 -18.92 11.28 24.38
C ILE A 44 -20.19 11.27 25.22
N LYS A 45 -20.67 10.09 25.63
CA LYS A 45 -21.92 9.95 26.40
C LYS A 45 -21.81 10.37 27.87
N SER A 46 -20.63 10.20 28.46
CA SER A 46 -20.44 10.37 29.91
C SER A 46 -19.59 11.60 30.26
N GLU A 47 -19.12 12.34 29.25
CA GLU A 47 -18.23 13.51 29.37
C GLU A 47 -17.09 13.24 30.39
N ASP A 48 -16.83 14.18 31.29
CA ASP A 48 -15.78 14.13 32.31
C ASP A 48 -15.99 13.10 33.41
N SER A 49 -17.18 12.52 33.53
CA SER A 49 -17.43 11.45 34.52
C SER A 49 -16.81 10.10 34.12
N SER A 50 -16.37 9.97 32.86
CA SER A 50 -15.67 8.76 32.40
C SER A 50 -14.22 8.73 32.88
N ARG A 51 -13.74 7.57 33.34
CA ARG A 51 -12.30 7.31 33.62
C ARG A 51 -11.43 7.26 32.35
N ILE A 52 -11.98 7.65 31.20
CA ILE A 52 -11.36 7.55 29.89
C ILE A 52 -10.72 8.90 29.55
N PRO A 53 -9.44 8.94 29.16
CA PRO A 53 -8.78 10.20 28.81
C PRO A 53 -9.44 10.88 27.60
N GLU A 54 -9.51 12.22 27.63
CA GLU A 54 -10.08 13.03 26.54
C GLU A 54 -9.35 12.83 25.21
N GLN A 55 -8.05 12.51 25.26
CA GLN A 55 -7.22 12.23 24.09
C GLN A 55 -7.78 11.11 23.20
N ILE A 56 -8.61 10.21 23.75
CA ILE A 56 -9.26 9.16 22.95
C ILE A 56 -10.16 9.73 21.85
N LEU A 57 -10.72 10.93 22.04
CA LEU A 57 -11.58 11.60 21.06
C LEU A 57 -10.80 12.05 19.82
N HIS A 58 -9.48 12.19 19.95
CA HIS A 58 -8.56 12.56 18.88
C HIS A 58 -7.97 11.33 18.16
N ILE A 59 -8.48 10.13 18.45
CA ILE A 59 -8.05 8.89 17.78
C ILE A 59 -9.11 8.50 16.74
N ILE A 60 -8.67 8.31 15.49
CA ILE A 60 -9.45 7.62 14.46
C ILE A 60 -8.93 6.19 14.37
N PRO A 61 -9.68 5.20 14.89
CA PRO A 61 -9.27 3.82 14.79
C PRO A 61 -9.56 3.28 13.38
N MET A 62 -8.52 2.83 12.69
CA MET A 62 -8.61 2.31 11.32
C MET A 62 -8.19 0.84 11.30
N ILE A 63 -8.97 0.00 10.62
CA ILE A 63 -8.55 -1.39 10.36
C ILE A 63 -7.48 -1.35 9.27
N GLY A 64 -6.33 -1.94 9.55
CA GLY A 64 -5.26 -2.08 8.56
C GLY A 64 -5.72 -2.93 7.36
N PRO A 65 -5.29 -2.61 6.12
CA PRO A 65 -5.65 -3.35 4.91
C PRO A 65 -5.33 -4.86 5.01
N LEU A 66 -4.18 -5.19 5.60
CA LEU A 66 -3.78 -6.57 5.89
C LEU A 66 -4.79 -7.28 6.80
N HIS A 67 -5.31 -6.58 7.81
CA HIS A 67 -6.29 -7.14 8.73
C HIS A 67 -7.67 -7.31 8.08
N VAL A 68 -8.05 -6.42 7.16
CA VAL A 68 -9.26 -6.59 6.34
C VAL A 68 -9.14 -7.81 5.42
N SER A 69 -7.98 -7.99 4.78
CA SER A 69 -7.66 -9.16 3.94
C SER A 69 -7.73 -10.45 4.76
N LEU A 70 -7.03 -10.54 5.89
CA LEU A 70 -7.01 -11.73 6.75
C LEU A 70 -8.40 -12.10 7.27
N ASN A 71 -9.18 -11.12 7.75
CA ASN A 71 -10.54 -11.36 8.22
C ASN A 71 -11.46 -11.82 7.08
N SER A 72 -11.30 -11.23 5.90
CA SER A 72 -12.07 -11.60 4.72
C SER A 72 -11.73 -13.02 4.27
N ARG A 73 -10.46 -13.45 4.37
CA ARG A 73 -10.07 -14.84 4.18
C ARG A 73 -10.74 -15.73 5.22
N GLU A 74 -10.55 -15.50 6.52
CA GLU A 74 -11.14 -16.36 7.55
C GLU A 74 -12.67 -16.49 7.40
N THR A 75 -13.36 -15.40 7.08
CA THR A 75 -14.82 -15.38 6.94
C THR A 75 -15.31 -16.07 5.67
N PHE A 76 -14.55 -15.96 4.58
CA PHE A 76 -15.01 -16.31 3.24
C PHE A 76 -14.12 -17.32 2.50
N GLU A 77 -13.13 -17.94 3.15
CA GLU A 77 -12.15 -18.86 2.56
C GLU A 77 -12.81 -20.02 1.82
N HIS A 78 -13.92 -20.52 2.36
CA HIS A 78 -14.67 -21.63 1.77
C HIS A 78 -15.76 -21.19 0.80
N SER A 79 -15.94 -19.89 0.60
CA SER A 79 -16.90 -19.37 -0.36
C SER A 79 -16.49 -19.74 -1.79
N LYS A 80 -17.43 -20.36 -2.51
CA LYS A 80 -17.31 -20.64 -3.95
C LYS A 80 -17.93 -19.53 -4.80
N ASP A 81 -18.53 -18.54 -4.15
CA ASP A 81 -19.13 -17.41 -4.84
C ASP A 81 -18.06 -16.60 -5.60
N PRO A 82 -18.26 -16.34 -6.90
CA PRO A 82 -17.27 -15.66 -7.72
C PRO A 82 -17.03 -14.20 -7.30
N GLU A 83 -18.04 -13.49 -6.79
CA GLU A 83 -17.91 -12.10 -6.36
C GLU A 83 -17.08 -12.01 -5.07
N VAL A 84 -17.34 -12.91 -4.11
CA VAL A 84 -16.58 -13.00 -2.87
C VAL A 84 -15.12 -13.40 -3.15
N ARG A 85 -14.87 -14.32 -4.09
CA ARG A 85 -13.51 -14.67 -4.52
C ARG A 85 -12.81 -13.50 -5.19
N TYR A 86 -13.53 -12.71 -5.98
CA TYR A 86 -13.00 -11.51 -6.60
C TYR A 86 -12.66 -10.43 -5.57
N LEU A 87 -13.50 -10.26 -4.54
CA LEU A 87 -13.26 -9.35 -3.42
C LEU A 87 -12.02 -9.76 -2.60
N ILE A 88 -11.89 -11.04 -2.22
CA ILE A 88 -10.68 -11.53 -1.54
C ILE A 88 -9.46 -11.25 -2.41
N ASN A 89 -9.54 -11.54 -3.70
CA ASN A 89 -8.45 -11.30 -4.62
C ASN A 89 -8.11 -9.81 -4.78
N LEU A 90 -9.11 -8.92 -4.80
CA LEU A 90 -8.91 -7.47 -4.81
C LEU A 90 -8.15 -7.02 -3.56
N LEU A 91 -8.55 -7.53 -2.39
CA LEU A 91 -7.92 -7.19 -1.11
C LEU A 91 -6.49 -7.73 -1.01
N ASP A 92 -6.28 -9.00 -1.39
CA ASP A 92 -5.01 -9.70 -1.28
C ASP A 92 -3.98 -9.22 -2.33
N ASN A 93 -4.44 -8.96 -3.55
CA ASN A 93 -3.52 -8.68 -4.66
C ASN A 93 -3.52 -7.23 -5.10
N ILE A 94 -4.62 -6.47 -5.03
CA ILE A 94 -4.66 -5.11 -5.58
C ILE A 94 -4.47 -4.07 -4.48
N VAL A 95 -5.14 -4.22 -3.35
CA VAL A 95 -5.05 -3.24 -2.24
C VAL A 95 -3.68 -3.30 -1.58
N LEU A 96 -3.16 -4.49 -1.28
CA LEU A 96 -1.80 -4.65 -0.78
C LEU A 96 -0.76 -4.20 -1.81
N LEU A 97 -1.00 -4.45 -3.09
CA LEU A 97 -0.12 -3.96 -4.16
C LEU A 97 -0.10 -2.44 -4.22
N VAL A 98 -1.24 -1.76 -4.22
CA VAL A 98 -1.27 -0.28 -4.27
C VAL A 98 -0.66 0.35 -3.01
N LEU A 99 -0.90 -0.23 -1.83
CA LEU A 99 -0.45 0.35 -0.56
C LEU A 99 0.99 0.00 -0.19
N ASP A 100 1.44 -1.23 -0.48
CA ASP A 100 2.79 -1.70 -0.14
C ASP A 100 3.77 -1.56 -1.32
N PHE A 101 3.36 -1.63 -2.59
CA PHE A 101 4.32 -1.47 -3.70
C PHE A 101 4.94 -0.10 -3.76
N TYR A 102 4.13 0.94 -3.60
CA TYR A 102 4.61 2.27 -3.90
C TYR A 102 5.81 2.63 -2.99
N PRO A 103 5.74 2.37 -1.67
CA PRO A 103 6.93 2.44 -0.82
C PRO A 103 8.00 1.38 -1.14
N ILE A 104 7.63 0.13 -1.43
CA ILE A 104 8.60 -0.96 -1.65
C ILE A 104 9.43 -0.75 -2.93
N ILE A 105 8.78 -0.48 -4.07
CA ILE A 105 9.42 -0.26 -5.36
C ILE A 105 10.23 1.04 -5.35
N PHE A 106 9.64 2.13 -4.86
CA PHE A 106 10.24 3.46 -5.03
C PHE A 106 11.13 3.91 -3.86
N HIS A 107 11.03 3.28 -2.68
CA HIS A 107 11.82 3.70 -1.50
C HIS A 107 12.76 2.63 -0.94
N SER A 108 12.46 1.33 -1.09
CA SER A 108 13.24 0.30 -0.35
C SER A 108 14.55 -0.11 -1.02
N GLY A 109 14.70 0.10 -2.33
CA GLY A 109 15.85 -0.40 -3.10
C GLY A 109 16.01 -1.93 -3.02
N ASN A 110 14.98 -2.66 -2.58
CA ASN A 110 15.01 -4.09 -2.36
C ASN A 110 14.62 -4.83 -3.65
N TRP A 111 15.60 -5.41 -4.31
CA TRP A 111 15.41 -6.17 -5.57
C TRP A 111 14.44 -7.35 -5.43
N GLN A 112 14.53 -8.10 -4.33
CA GLN A 112 13.66 -9.25 -4.11
C GLN A 112 12.20 -8.82 -4.00
N ALA A 113 11.96 -7.76 -3.23
CA ALA A 113 10.62 -7.19 -3.06
C ALA A 113 10.10 -6.57 -4.36
N TYR A 114 10.96 -5.98 -5.19
CA TYR A 114 10.61 -5.50 -6.54
C TYR A 114 10.16 -6.63 -7.47
N ILE A 115 10.86 -7.77 -7.47
CA ILE A 115 10.48 -8.93 -8.31
C ILE A 115 9.17 -9.55 -7.83
N GLU A 116 9.00 -9.76 -6.52
CA GLU A 116 7.73 -10.20 -5.93
C GLU A 116 6.58 -9.29 -6.32
N ALA A 117 6.85 -7.99 -6.31
CA ALA A 117 5.94 -7.00 -6.84
C ALA A 117 5.61 -7.24 -8.33
N MET A 118 6.58 -7.32 -9.22
CA MET A 118 6.31 -7.55 -10.64
C MET A 118 5.48 -8.83 -10.89
N PHE A 119 5.64 -9.88 -10.10
CA PHE A 119 4.76 -11.06 -10.16
C PHE A 119 3.31 -10.79 -9.76
N CYS A 120 3.07 -10.05 -8.69
CA CYS A 120 1.72 -9.71 -8.26
C CYS A 120 0.99 -8.87 -9.33
N VAL A 121 1.68 -7.92 -9.98
CA VAL A 121 1.12 -7.16 -11.11
C VAL A 121 0.78 -8.08 -12.29
N TRP A 122 1.69 -9.00 -12.61
CA TRP A 122 1.44 -9.98 -13.66
C TRP A 122 0.22 -10.86 -13.36
N ALA A 123 0.09 -11.34 -12.12
CA ALA A 123 -1.05 -12.16 -11.69
C ALA A 123 -2.38 -11.42 -11.86
N ILE A 124 -2.42 -10.12 -11.53
CA ILE A 124 -3.58 -9.25 -11.79
C ILE A 124 -3.86 -9.17 -13.29
N PHE A 125 -2.87 -8.83 -14.12
CA PHE A 125 -3.08 -8.73 -15.56
C PHE A 125 -3.54 -10.05 -16.20
N TYR A 126 -3.01 -11.17 -15.71
CA TYR A 126 -3.44 -12.49 -16.12
C TYR A 126 -4.91 -12.74 -15.76
N GLN A 127 -5.28 -12.51 -14.51
CA GLN A 127 -6.63 -12.77 -13.99
C GLN A 127 -7.69 -11.88 -14.63
N TYR A 128 -7.36 -10.61 -14.89
CA TYR A 128 -8.25 -9.64 -15.53
C TYR A 128 -8.20 -9.72 -17.07
N GLN A 129 -7.53 -10.74 -17.63
CA GLN A 129 -7.41 -10.98 -19.06
C GLN A 129 -6.87 -9.78 -19.86
N GLN A 130 -5.95 -9.01 -19.27
CA GLN A 130 -5.27 -7.90 -19.94
C GLN A 130 -4.27 -8.44 -20.97
N LYS A 131 -4.75 -8.61 -22.21
CA LYS A 131 -4.02 -9.33 -23.28
C LYS A 131 -2.69 -8.67 -23.67
N HIS A 132 -2.59 -7.34 -23.57
CA HIS A 132 -1.40 -6.59 -23.96
C HIS A 132 -0.32 -6.61 -22.87
N TYR A 133 -0.71 -6.38 -21.62
CA TYR A 133 0.23 -6.19 -20.52
C TYR A 133 0.73 -7.50 -19.90
N ASN A 134 -0.09 -8.56 -19.90
CA ASN A 134 0.29 -9.87 -19.37
C ASN A 134 1.55 -10.42 -20.07
N LYS A 135 1.59 -10.40 -21.40
CA LYS A 135 2.73 -10.90 -22.17
C LYS A 135 4.00 -10.07 -21.94
N LEU A 136 3.88 -8.75 -21.91
CA LEU A 136 5.00 -7.85 -21.70
C LEU A 136 5.69 -8.11 -20.35
N LEU A 137 4.90 -8.16 -19.28
CA LEU A 137 5.44 -8.41 -17.93
C LEU A 137 6.04 -9.81 -17.80
N LEU A 138 5.42 -10.81 -18.44
CA LEU A 138 5.92 -12.17 -18.44
C LEU A 138 7.25 -12.29 -19.19
N THR A 139 7.40 -11.62 -20.34
CA THR A 139 8.67 -11.54 -21.07
C THR A 139 9.74 -10.86 -20.24
N PHE A 140 9.42 -9.72 -19.60
CA PHE A 140 10.35 -9.04 -18.70
C PHE A 140 10.82 -9.94 -17.55
N LEU A 141 9.90 -10.62 -16.85
CA LEU A 141 10.25 -11.54 -15.77
C LEU A 141 11.11 -12.70 -16.27
N SER A 142 10.78 -13.26 -17.44
CA SER A 142 11.57 -14.31 -18.08
C SER A 142 13.01 -13.87 -18.35
N ASP A 143 13.20 -12.67 -18.91
CA ASP A 143 14.53 -12.12 -19.20
C ASP A 143 15.33 -11.89 -17.91
N VAL A 144 14.68 -11.36 -16.88
CA VAL A 144 15.29 -11.18 -15.55
C VAL A 144 15.79 -12.50 -14.98
N PHE A 145 14.97 -13.57 -15.00
CA PHE A 145 15.40 -14.87 -14.51
C PHE A 145 16.51 -15.49 -15.34
N PHE A 146 16.44 -15.31 -16.65
CA PHE A 146 17.51 -15.76 -17.55
C PHE A 146 18.83 -15.06 -17.19
N TRP A 147 18.82 -13.75 -16.99
CA TRP A 147 20.00 -12.99 -16.59
C TRP A 147 20.54 -13.40 -15.22
N ILE A 148 19.67 -13.65 -14.25
CA ILE A 148 20.08 -14.14 -12.93
C ILE A 148 20.73 -15.52 -13.06
N SER A 149 20.12 -16.46 -13.78
CA SER A 149 20.61 -17.83 -13.92
C SER A 149 21.94 -17.93 -14.68
N THR A 150 22.20 -16.99 -15.58
CA THR A 150 23.44 -16.90 -16.37
C THR A 150 24.48 -15.97 -15.76
N ASN A 151 24.20 -15.35 -14.60
CA ASN A 151 25.02 -14.32 -13.97
C ASN A 151 25.38 -13.17 -14.95
N HIS A 152 24.41 -12.78 -15.77
CA HIS A 152 24.58 -11.74 -16.78
C HIS A 152 24.77 -10.37 -16.11
N SER A 153 25.65 -9.53 -16.65
CA SER A 153 25.99 -8.21 -16.09
C SER A 153 24.79 -7.26 -15.92
N ILE A 154 23.78 -7.39 -16.78
CA ILE A 154 22.52 -6.64 -16.67
C ILE A 154 21.83 -6.86 -15.32
N SER A 155 21.90 -8.07 -14.75
CA SER A 155 21.29 -8.35 -13.45
C SER A 155 21.91 -7.49 -12.35
N GLN A 156 23.25 -7.41 -12.32
CA GLN A 156 23.98 -6.58 -11.36
C GLN A 156 23.72 -5.09 -11.58
N ALA A 157 23.63 -4.66 -12.84
CA ALA A 157 23.31 -3.28 -13.18
C ALA A 157 21.92 -2.89 -12.67
N LEU A 158 20.89 -3.71 -12.91
CA LEU A 158 19.52 -3.47 -12.46
C LEU A 158 19.39 -3.44 -10.94
N VAL A 159 20.02 -4.39 -10.25
CA VAL A 159 20.07 -4.42 -8.78
C VAL A 159 20.75 -3.16 -8.24
N GLY A 160 21.88 -2.76 -8.83
CA GLY A 160 22.62 -1.56 -8.43
C GLY A 160 21.89 -0.25 -8.74
N SER A 161 21.08 -0.20 -9.79
CA SER A 161 20.36 1.00 -10.22
C SER A 161 18.94 1.12 -9.66
N LEU A 162 18.44 0.15 -8.90
CA LEU A 162 17.04 0.14 -8.45
C LEU A 162 16.66 1.42 -7.69
N HIS A 163 17.59 1.97 -6.91
CA HIS A 163 17.41 3.24 -6.16
C HIS A 163 17.20 4.48 -7.05
N VAL A 164 17.53 4.41 -8.34
CA VAL A 164 17.32 5.50 -9.32
C VAL A 164 15.84 5.64 -9.66
N PHE A 165 15.08 4.54 -9.62
CA PHE A 165 13.64 4.54 -9.82
C PHE A 165 12.92 4.88 -8.52
N ASN A 166 13.07 6.12 -8.05
CA ASN A 166 12.36 6.65 -6.90
C ASN A 166 11.36 7.74 -7.31
N ASP A 167 10.47 8.11 -6.39
CA ASP A 167 9.39 9.08 -6.61
C ASP A 167 9.88 10.41 -7.18
N TYR A 168 11.05 10.86 -6.74
CA TYR A 168 11.60 12.14 -7.18
C TYR A 168 11.91 12.13 -8.68
N PHE A 169 12.52 11.06 -9.19
CA PHE A 169 12.80 10.96 -10.62
C PHE A 169 11.54 10.75 -11.46
N VAL A 170 10.59 9.95 -10.95
CA VAL A 170 9.31 9.69 -11.64
C VAL A 170 8.46 10.96 -11.71
N GLU A 171 8.31 11.70 -10.62
CA GLU A 171 7.56 12.96 -10.62
C GLU A 171 8.26 14.05 -11.44
N ASN A 172 9.59 14.12 -11.42
CA ASN A 172 10.31 15.06 -12.29
C ASN A 172 10.14 14.70 -13.77
N PHE A 173 10.18 13.41 -14.11
CA PHE A 173 9.92 12.94 -15.46
C PHE A 173 8.49 13.29 -15.88
N HIS A 174 7.47 12.94 -15.09
CA HIS A 174 6.08 13.29 -15.39
C HIS A 174 5.85 14.80 -15.46
N SER A 175 6.50 15.59 -14.61
CA SER A 175 6.40 17.05 -14.63
C SER A 175 7.04 17.65 -15.87
N SER A 176 8.18 17.14 -16.29
CA SER A 176 8.84 17.54 -17.55
C SER A 176 7.97 17.18 -18.76
N LEU A 177 7.42 15.96 -18.77
CA LEU A 177 6.56 15.46 -19.81
C LEU A 177 5.25 16.26 -19.92
N ARG A 178 4.64 16.63 -18.78
CA ARG A 178 3.47 17.54 -18.73
C ARG A 178 3.78 18.96 -19.22
N GLN A 179 5.01 19.44 -19.07
CA GLN A 179 5.41 20.76 -19.56
C GLN A 179 5.63 20.76 -21.07
N GLN A 180 6.08 19.64 -21.63
CA GLN A 180 6.44 19.50 -23.04
C GLN A 180 5.23 19.10 -23.91
N ILE A 181 4.26 18.37 -23.35
CA ILE A 181 3.10 17.87 -24.07
C ILE A 181 1.88 18.77 -23.84
N GLN A 182 1.28 19.29 -24.92
CA GLN A 182 -0.08 19.85 -24.90
C GLN A 182 -1.10 18.76 -25.22
N GLU A 183 -2.36 18.93 -24.76
CA GLU A 183 -3.44 17.95 -25.00
C GLU A 183 -3.68 17.61 -26.49
N SER A 184 -3.21 18.48 -27.40
CA SER A 184 -3.31 18.31 -28.85
C SER A 184 -2.13 17.58 -29.51
N ASN A 185 -1.06 17.26 -28.78
CA ASN A 185 0.13 16.64 -29.37
C ASN A 185 -0.18 15.20 -29.84
N THR A 186 0.26 14.86 -31.05
CA THR A 186 0.14 13.49 -31.58
C THR A 186 1.23 12.57 -31.04
N ALA A 187 1.01 11.26 -31.04
CA ALA A 187 1.96 10.27 -30.52
C ALA A 187 3.37 10.40 -31.13
N ASP A 188 3.47 10.75 -32.42
CA ASP A 188 4.75 10.94 -33.11
C ASP A 188 5.51 12.19 -32.60
N GLN A 189 4.81 13.23 -32.15
CA GLN A 189 5.42 14.42 -31.57
C GLN A 189 5.97 14.15 -30.16
N ILE A 190 5.30 13.28 -29.41
CA ILE A 190 5.70 12.88 -28.06
C ILE A 190 6.99 12.02 -28.09
N ILE A 191 7.17 11.17 -29.09
CA ILE A 191 8.35 10.29 -29.21
C ILE A 191 9.63 11.08 -29.53
N ILE A 192 9.52 12.24 -30.18
CA ILE A 192 10.68 13.07 -30.55
C ILE A 192 11.22 13.87 -29.34
N GLU A 193 10.39 14.12 -28.32
CA GLU A 193 10.76 14.92 -27.14
C GLU A 193 11.27 14.08 -25.95
N LEU A 194 11.17 12.75 -26.02
CA LEU A 194 11.71 11.78 -25.06
C LEU A 194 13.17 11.41 -25.36
#